data_AF-A0A813JPI0-F1
#
_entry.id   AF-A0A813JPI0-F1
#
_cell.length_a   1.000
_cell.length_b   1.000
_cell.length_c   1.000
_cell.angle_alpha   90.00
_cell.angle_beta   90.00
_cell.angle_gamma   90.00
#
_symmetry.space_group_name_H-M   'P 1'
#
loop_
_entity.id
_entity.type
_entity.pdbx_description
1 polymer ?
#
loop_
_entity_poly.entity_id
_entity_poly.type
_entity_poly.pdbx_seq_one_letter_code
_entity_poly.pdbx_strand_id
1 'polypeptide(L)'
;MDAQIIINTLNALDDVTLSTVLAQLLQSKPELAPALVSLAIPDLTYAPAKAMTERRCSGRIKKLSAEMGLGFIDCPELSSVFGCDVIVSPQQVGAFLEGQEVNF
;
A
#
# COMPACT_ATOMS: atom_id res chain seq x y z
N MET A 1 36.83 7.67 -3.91
CA MET A 1 36.01 7.70 -5.13
C MET A 1 34.78 8.53 -4.80
N ASP A 2 34.65 9.72 -5.37
CA ASP A 2 33.53 10.62 -5.05
C ASP A 2 32.19 9.98 -5.44
N ALA A 3 31.23 9.99 -4.52
CA ALA A 3 29.91 9.42 -4.75
C ALA A 3 29.22 10.03 -6.00
N GLN A 4 29.49 11.29 -6.29
CA GLN A 4 28.99 12.00 -7.47
C GLN A 4 29.51 11.43 -8.80
N ILE A 5 30.75 10.93 -8.84
CA ILE A 5 31.32 10.33 -10.05
C ILE A 5 30.62 9.00 -10.35
N ILE A 6 30.34 8.21 -9.31
CA ILE A 6 29.61 6.94 -9.41
C ILE A 6 28.18 7.21 -9.91
N ILE A 7 27.50 8.20 -9.32
CA ILE A 7 26.13 8.58 -9.72
C ILE A 7 26.09 9.03 -11.18
N ASN A 8 27.01 9.89 -11.61
CA ASN A 8 27.06 10.35 -13.00
C ASN A 8 27.34 9.20 -13.98
N THR A 9 28.16 8.23 -13.59
CA THR A 9 28.42 7.04 -14.41
C THR A 9 27.19 6.15 -14.51
N LEU A 10 26.48 5.93 -13.39
CA LEU A 10 25.25 5.13 -13.37
C LEU A 10 24.12 5.80 -14.17
N ASN A 11 24.01 7.14 -14.11
CA ASN A 11 23.02 7.90 -14.88
C ASN A 11 23.29 7.92 -16.39
N ALA A 12 24.54 7.64 -16.81
CA ALA A 12 24.90 7.57 -18.21
C ALA A 12 24.64 6.19 -18.85
N LEU A 13 24.26 5.19 -18.04
CA LEU A 13 23.88 3.86 -18.52
C LEU A 13 22.44 3.87 -19.04
N ASP A 14 22.16 2.97 -19.99
CA ASP A 14 20.79 2.68 -20.42
C ASP A 14 20.00 1.97 -19.31
N ASP A 15 18.66 2.06 -19.37
CA ASP A 15 17.75 1.50 -18.35
C ASP A 15 17.94 -0.01 -18.12
N VAL A 16 18.28 -0.77 -19.17
CA VAL A 16 18.45 -2.22 -19.10
C VAL A 16 19.75 -2.58 -18.37
N THR A 17 20.84 -1.89 -18.70
CA THR A 17 22.12 -2.08 -18.02
C THR A 17 22.05 -1.60 -16.58
N LEU A 18 21.43 -0.44 -16.32
CA LEU A 18 21.29 0.10 -14.97
C LEU A 18 20.48 -0.83 -14.05
N SER A 19 19.36 -1.35 -14.53
CA SER A 19 18.54 -2.30 -13.77
C SER A 19 19.29 -3.60 -13.45
N THR A 20 20.09 -4.11 -14.39
CA THR A 20 20.92 -5.31 -14.18
C THR A 20 21.99 -5.07 -13.10
N VAL A 21 22.66 -3.92 -13.14
CA VAL A 21 23.67 -3.55 -12.13
C VAL A 21 23.06 -3.40 -10.75
N LEU A 22 21.89 -2.73 -10.65
CA LEU A 22 21.16 -2.59 -9.38
C LEU A 22 20.71 -3.95 -8.84
N ALA A 23 20.23 -4.85 -9.70
CA ALA A 23 19.84 -6.21 -9.31
C ALA A 23 21.04 -7.01 -8.78
N GLN A 24 22.19 -6.96 -9.45
CA GLN A 24 23.40 -7.64 -9.00
C GLN A 24 23.95 -7.08 -7.68
N LEU A 25 23.85 -5.76 -7.48
CA LEU A 25 24.22 -5.11 -6.22
C LEU A 25 23.35 -5.61 -5.06
N LEU A 26 22.03 -5.65 -5.26
CA LEU A 26 21.08 -6.15 -4.26
C LEU A 26 21.25 -7.65 -3.99
N GLN A 27 21.57 -8.46 -5.01
CA GLN A 27 21.90 -9.88 -4.83
C GLN A 27 23.19 -10.08 -4.00
N SER A 28 24.17 -9.21 -4.19
CA SER A 28 25.46 -9.29 -3.47
C SER A 28 25.39 -8.76 -2.04
N LYS A 29 24.47 -7.82 -1.77
CA LYS A 29 24.25 -7.21 -0.44
C LYS A 29 22.75 -7.07 -0.15
N PRO A 30 22.06 -8.19 0.15
CA PRO A 30 20.61 -8.21 0.35
C PRO A 30 20.15 -7.36 1.55
N GLU A 31 21.02 -7.17 2.54
CA GLU A 31 20.79 -6.31 3.71
C GLU A 31 20.57 -4.82 3.39
N LEU A 32 21.01 -4.36 2.20
CA LEU A 32 20.76 -2.99 1.74
C LEU A 32 19.36 -2.81 1.14
N ALA A 33 18.70 -3.91 0.74
CA ALA A 33 17.41 -3.83 0.06
C ALA A 33 16.34 -3.10 0.89
N PRO A 34 16.12 -3.39 2.20
CA PRO A 34 15.08 -2.71 2.99
C PRO A 34 15.36 -1.21 3.15
N ALA A 35 16.62 -0.83 3.37
CA ALA A 35 17.01 0.56 3.55
C ALA A 35 16.91 1.37 2.25
N LEU A 36 17.35 0.80 1.12
CA LEU A 36 17.25 1.45 -0.19
C LEU A 36 15.81 1.61 -0.64
N VAL A 37 14.99 0.56 -0.44
CA VAL A 37 13.57 0.57 -0.72
C VAL A 37 12.85 1.65 0.10
N SER A 38 13.13 1.71 1.40
CA SER A 38 12.56 2.73 2.29
C SER A 38 12.98 4.16 1.94
N LEU A 39 14.15 4.35 1.32
CA LEU A 39 14.70 5.66 1.02
C LEU A 39 14.34 6.16 -0.38
N ALA A 40 14.33 5.26 -1.37
CA ALA A 40 14.07 5.59 -2.77
C ALA A 40 12.58 5.53 -3.13
N ILE A 41 11.82 4.60 -2.55
CA ILE A 41 10.42 4.37 -2.92
C ILE A 41 9.57 3.92 -1.71
N PRO A 42 9.50 4.74 -0.65
CA PRO A 42 8.78 4.40 0.58
C PRO A 42 7.30 4.05 0.36
N ASP A 43 6.66 4.66 -0.65
CA ASP A 43 5.23 4.55 -0.90
C ASP A 43 4.82 3.49 -1.95
N LEU A 44 5.76 2.82 -2.63
CA LEU A 44 5.47 1.90 -3.74
C LEU A 44 5.94 0.44 -3.54
N THR A 45 6.55 0.11 -2.40
CA THR A 45 7.34 -1.12 -2.26
C THR A 45 6.79 -2.14 -1.25
N TYR A 46 6.04 -1.67 -0.26
CA TYR A 46 5.17 -2.49 0.58
C TYR A 46 3.75 -1.96 0.39
N ALA A 47 2.71 -2.80 0.50
CA ALA A 47 1.36 -2.30 0.78
C ALA A 47 1.52 -1.45 2.04
N PRO A 48 1.55 -0.10 1.95
CA PRO A 48 2.29 0.64 2.94
C PRO A 48 1.49 0.46 4.22
N ALA A 49 2.09 -0.14 5.24
CA ALA A 49 1.43 -0.23 6.54
C ALA A 49 0.96 1.16 6.97
N LYS A 50 1.69 2.22 6.57
CA LYS A 50 1.26 3.63 6.57
C LYS A 50 0.03 3.93 5.74
N ALA A 51 -0.09 3.54 4.48
CA ALA A 51 -1.32 3.77 3.70
C ALA A 51 -2.51 2.97 4.25
N MET A 52 -2.27 1.80 4.86
CA MET A 52 -3.30 1.00 5.52
C MET A 52 -3.68 1.50 6.93
N THR A 53 -2.84 2.32 7.58
CA THR A 53 -3.07 2.82 8.96
C THR A 53 -3.25 4.34 9.07
N GLU A 54 -2.74 5.14 8.12
CA GLU A 54 -2.83 6.60 8.09
C GLU A 54 -3.98 7.10 7.19
N ARG A 55 -4.44 6.28 6.21
CA ARG A 55 -5.67 6.57 5.44
C ARG A 55 -6.84 5.73 5.91
N ARG A 56 -7.07 5.73 7.22
CA ARG A 56 -8.28 5.09 7.75
C ARG A 56 -9.49 5.93 7.37
N CYS A 57 -10.44 5.29 6.73
CA CYS A 57 -11.69 5.94 6.33
C CYS A 57 -12.72 5.73 7.44
N SER A 58 -13.53 6.76 7.69
CA SER A 58 -14.67 6.63 8.59
C SER A 58 -15.92 6.40 7.75
N GLY A 59 -16.72 5.42 8.14
CA GLY A 59 -17.95 5.08 7.45
C GLY A 59 -18.95 4.44 8.38
N ARG A 60 -20.11 4.07 7.86
CA ARG A 60 -21.18 3.42 8.62
C ARG A 60 -21.51 2.08 8.00
N ILE A 61 -21.66 1.05 8.82
CA ILE A 61 -22.09 -0.26 8.34
C ILE A 61 -23.50 -0.11 7.77
N LYS A 62 -23.63 -0.28 6.45
CA LYS A 62 -24.88 -0.14 5.72
C LYS A 62 -25.72 -1.39 5.79
N LYS A 63 -25.08 -2.54 5.57
CA LYS A 63 -25.74 -3.84 5.57
C LYS A 63 -24.77 -4.97 5.90
N LEU A 64 -25.18 -5.95 6.69
CA LEU A 64 -24.45 -7.18 6.98
C LEU A 64 -25.32 -8.37 6.62
N SER A 65 -24.98 -9.05 5.51
CA SER A 65 -25.72 -10.24 5.08
C SER A 65 -24.94 -11.48 5.51
N ALA A 66 -25.28 -12.04 6.67
CA ALA A 66 -24.66 -13.28 7.17
C ALA A 66 -24.84 -14.45 6.19
N GLU A 67 -25.97 -14.49 5.48
CA GLU A 67 -26.28 -15.53 4.49
C GLU A 67 -25.40 -15.45 3.24
N MET A 68 -25.03 -14.24 2.80
CA MET A 68 -24.16 -14.03 1.64
C MET A 68 -22.67 -13.99 2.00
N GLY A 69 -22.32 -13.93 3.28
CA GLY A 69 -20.94 -13.78 3.71
C GLY A 69 -20.34 -12.43 3.35
N LEU A 70 -21.16 -11.39 3.16
CA LEU A 70 -20.74 -10.05 2.72
C LEU A 70 -21.40 -8.96 3.56
N GLY A 71 -20.61 -7.94 3.89
CA GLY A 71 -21.02 -6.69 4.50
C GLY A 71 -20.70 -5.50 3.62
N PHE A 72 -21.40 -4.40 3.84
CA PHE A 72 -21.22 -3.15 3.12
C PHE A 72 -21.05 -2.00 4.11
N ILE A 73 -20.03 -1.17 3.90
CA ILE A 73 -19.78 0.05 4.66
C ILE A 73 -19.99 1.24 3.71
N ASP A 74 -20.88 2.13 4.13
CA ASP A 74 -21.14 3.42 3.49
C ASP A 74 -20.04 4.39 3.91
N CYS A 75 -19.20 4.82 2.97
CA CYS A 75 -18.14 5.77 3.21
C CYS A 75 -18.19 6.87 2.14
N PRO A 76 -18.69 8.08 2.47
CA PRO A 76 -18.88 9.16 1.49
C PRO A 76 -17.59 9.58 0.78
N GLU A 77 -16.47 9.54 1.48
CA GLU A 77 -15.14 9.85 0.94
C GLU A 77 -14.77 8.87 -0.18
N LEU A 78 -14.85 7.57 0.09
CA LEU A 78 -14.54 6.53 -0.90
C LEU A 78 -15.61 6.44 -2.01
N SER A 79 -16.88 6.66 -1.68
CA SER A 79 -17.96 6.71 -2.66
C SER A 79 -17.76 7.87 -3.65
N SER A 80 -17.27 9.03 -3.18
CA SER A 80 -16.98 10.16 -4.06
C SER A 80 -15.79 9.92 -4.99
N VAL A 81 -14.81 9.11 -4.57
CA VAL A 81 -13.59 8.82 -5.35
C VAL A 81 -13.80 7.63 -6.30
N PHE A 82 -14.47 6.58 -5.83
CA PHE A 82 -14.56 5.29 -6.53
C PHE A 82 -15.97 4.96 -7.03
N GLY A 83 -17.00 5.72 -6.63
CA GLY A 83 -18.40 5.52 -7.05
C GLY A 83 -19.08 4.27 -6.46
N CYS A 84 -18.48 3.63 -5.46
CA CYS A 84 -18.90 2.33 -4.92
C CYS A 84 -18.86 2.27 -3.39
N ASP A 85 -19.68 1.41 -2.80
CA ASP A 85 -19.64 1.09 -1.37
C ASP A 85 -18.45 0.16 -1.04
N VAL A 86 -17.96 0.23 0.19
CA VAL A 86 -16.86 -0.62 0.66
C VAL A 86 -17.40 -1.98 1.07
N ILE A 87 -16.83 -3.06 0.51
CA ILE A 87 -17.21 -4.43 0.86
C ILE A 87 -16.33 -4.91 2.01
N VAL A 88 -16.95 -5.50 3.03
CA VAL A 88 -16.26 -6.05 4.20
C VAL A 88 -16.72 -7.48 4.44
N SER A 89 -15.79 -8.35 4.86
CA SER A 89 -16.17 -9.72 5.28
C SER A 89 -16.82 -9.69 6.67
N PRO A 90 -17.89 -10.47 6.93
CA PRO A 90 -18.51 -10.56 8.25
C PRO A 90 -17.53 -10.95 9.36
N GLN A 91 -16.49 -11.72 9.03
CA GLN A 91 -15.44 -12.10 9.99
C GLN A 91 -14.57 -10.90 10.40
N GLN A 92 -14.44 -9.89 9.54
CA GLN A 92 -13.67 -8.66 9.80
C GLN A 92 -14.49 -7.60 10.56
N VAL A 93 -15.82 -7.68 10.49
CA VAL A 93 -16.73 -6.78 11.19
C VAL A 93 -16.78 -7.07 12.69
N GLY A 94 -16.51 -8.31 13.11
CA GLY A 94 -16.47 -8.66 14.52
C GLY A 94 -17.82 -8.44 15.22
N ALA A 95 -17.86 -7.54 16.20
CA ALA A 95 -19.03 -7.26 17.03
C ALA A 95 -19.87 -6.05 16.58
N PHE A 96 -19.48 -5.38 15.48
CA PHE A 96 -20.21 -4.20 15.00
C PHE A 96 -21.51 -4.59 14.29
N LEU A 97 -22.52 -3.73 14.41
CA LEU A 97 -23.87 -3.95 13.87
C LEU A 97 -24.20 -2.96 12.74
N GLU A 98 -25.20 -3.30 11.93
CA GLU A 98 -25.76 -2.39 10.93
C GLU A 98 -26.16 -1.05 11.58
N GLY A 99 -25.78 0.05 10.94
CA GLY A 99 -25.99 1.41 11.41
C GLY A 99 -24.88 1.98 12.31
N GLN A 100 -23.89 1.19 12.73
CA GLN A 100 -22.78 1.70 13.55
C GLN A 100 -21.69 2.37 12.72
N GLU A 101 -21.11 3.43 13.29
CA GLU A 101 -19.92 4.07 12.75
C GLU A 101 -18.69 3.21 13.02
N VAL A 102 -17.87 3.06 11.99
CA VAL A 102 -16.64 2.29 12.01
C VAL A 102 -15.55 3.08 11.32
N ASN A 103 -14.32 2.84 11.77
CA ASN A 103 -13.13 3.40 11.17
C ASN A 103 -12.30 2.20 10.68
N PHE A 104 -11.93 2.17 9.41
CA PHE A 104 -11.29 1.02 8.75
C PHE A 104 -10.04 1.43 7.99
#